data_AF-A0A2V9A0Y3-F1
#
_entry.id   AF-A0A2V9A0Y3-F1
#
_cell.length_a   1.000
_cell.length_b   1.000
_cell.length_c   1.000
_cell.angle_alpha   90.00
_cell.angle_beta   90.00
_cell.angle_gamma   90.00
#
_symmetry.space_group_name_H-M   'P 1'
#
loop_
_entity.id
_entity.type
_entity.pdbx_description
1 polymer ?
#
loop_
_entity_poly.entity_id
_entity_poly.type
_entity_poly.pdbx_seq_one_letter_code
_entity_poly.pdbx_strand_id
1 'polypeptide(L)' 'MTQGIDAHTSSAGFSSAENVRVQTLSAARIYDKNDDAHPETVVPQVSHVQLEGAERDYSFPHQSVTVVDFHKKN' A
#
# COMPACT_ATOMS: atom_id res chain seq x y z
N MET A 1 7.66 11.35 12.50
CA MET A 1 6.93 10.51 11.53
C MET A 1 6.11 11.44 10.68
N THR A 2 6.28 11.40 9.36
CA THR A 2 5.40 12.15 8.45
C THR A 2 4.04 11.47 8.44
N GLN A 3 2.96 12.24 8.58
CA GLN A 3 1.60 11.71 8.63
C GLN A 3 1.24 11.08 7.27
N GLY A 4 0.52 9.96 7.29
CA GLY A 4 -0.02 9.34 6.09
C GLY A 4 -0.99 10.27 5.35
N ILE A 5 -1.25 9.97 4.09
CA ILE A 5 -2.27 10.65 3.27
C ILE A 5 -3.50 9.77 3.27
N ASP A 6 -4.54 10.22 3.95
CA ASP A 6 -5.83 9.53 3.94
C ASP A 6 -6.52 9.74 2.60
N ALA A 7 -6.92 8.65 1.96
CA ALA A 7 -7.66 8.71 0.72
C ALA A 7 -8.90 7.82 0.78
N HIS A 8 -10.00 8.40 0.31
CA HIS A 8 -11.23 7.70 0.01
C HIS A 8 -11.23 7.32 -1.47
N THR A 9 -11.36 6.03 -1.77
CA THR A 9 -11.35 5.51 -3.14
C THR A 9 -12.62 4.71 -3.40
N SER A 10 -13.14 4.79 -4.62
CA SER A 10 -14.30 3.98 -5.02
C SER A 10 -14.10 3.33 -6.38
N SER A 11 -14.64 2.12 -6.54
CA SER A 11 -14.62 1.34 -7.77
C SER A 11 -16.03 0.93 -8.17
N ALA A 12 -16.53 1.43 -9.29
CA ALA A 12 -17.85 1.07 -9.81
C ALA A 12 -17.85 -0.32 -10.46
N GLY A 13 -18.89 -1.11 -10.20
CA GLY A 13 -19.08 -2.44 -10.81
C GLY A 13 -18.14 -3.54 -10.30
N PHE A 14 -17.38 -3.26 -9.24
CA PHE A 14 -16.44 -4.21 -8.64
C PHE A 14 -16.50 -4.14 -7.11
N SER A 15 -16.72 -5.29 -6.47
CA SER A 15 -16.68 -5.45 -5.01
C SER A 15 -15.56 -6.43 -4.67
N SER A 16 -14.61 -5.99 -3.85
CA SER A 16 -13.45 -6.80 -3.45
C SER A 16 -13.82 -7.80 -2.35
N ALA A 17 -13.03 -8.87 -2.26
CA ALA A 17 -12.93 -9.69 -1.07
C ALA A 17 -12.43 -8.85 0.12
N GLU A 18 -12.73 -9.32 1.33
CA GLU A 18 -12.51 -8.55 2.56
C GLU A 18 -11.04 -8.33 2.88
N ASN A 19 -10.21 -9.32 2.57
CA ASN A 19 -8.78 -9.27 2.84
C ASN A 19 -7.99 -9.08 1.54
N VAL A 20 -7.40 -7.90 1.38
CA VAL A 20 -6.63 -7.53 0.19
C VAL A 20 -5.15 -7.47 0.49
N ARG A 21 -4.34 -7.89 -0.48
CA ARG A 21 -2.89 -7.80 -0.39
C ARG A 21 -2.47 -6.38 -0.75
N VAL A 22 -1.73 -5.75 0.13
CA VAL A 22 -1.14 -4.42 -0.07
C VAL A 22 0.36 -4.55 -0.09
N GLN A 23 1.01 -3.92 -1.06
CA GLN A 23 2.47 -3.89 -1.17
C GLN A 23 2.92 -2.44 -1.23
N THR A 24 3.73 -2.01 -0.27
CA THR A 24 4.19 -0.62 -0.16
C THR A 24 5.70 -0.55 -0.14
N LEU A 25 6.28 0.18 -1.09
CA LEU A 25 7.66 0.61 -1.06
C LEU A 25 7.75 1.99 -0.43
N SER A 26 8.52 2.12 0.64
CA SER A 26 8.81 3.40 1.29
C SER A 26 10.22 3.41 1.84
N ALA A 27 10.72 4.60 2.17
CA ALA A 27 12.02 4.82 2.77
C ALA A 27 11.89 5.73 4.00
N ALA A 28 12.79 5.59 4.97
CA ALA A 28 12.80 6.45 6.15
C ALA A 28 13.27 7.88 5.80
N ARG A 29 14.13 8.00 4.80
CA ARG A 29 14.64 9.27 4.26
C ARG A 29 14.63 9.25 2.73
N ILE A 30 14.46 10.43 2.13
CA ILE A 30 14.41 10.60 0.66
C ILE A 30 15.71 10.21 -0.08
N TYR A 31 16.81 10.02 0.65
CA TYR A 31 18.12 9.64 0.09
C TYR A 31 18.51 8.20 0.41
N ASP A 32 17.68 7.47 1.15
CA ASP A 32 17.96 6.05 1.41
C ASP A 32 17.87 5.29 0.08
N LYS A 33 18.84 4.41 -0.14
CA LYS A 33 18.97 3.61 -1.35
C LYS A 33 19.52 2.24 -1.01
N ASN A 34 19.36 1.34 -1.97
CA ASN A 34 20.10 0.07 -1.96
C ASN A 34 21.47 0.31 -2.61
N ASP A 35 22.51 -0.25 -2.02
CA ASP A 35 23.87 -0.26 -2.55
C ASP A 35 24.57 -1.59 -2.24
N ASP A 36 25.83 -1.74 -2.64
CA ASP A 36 26.56 -3.00 -2.51
C ASP A 36 26.75 -3.44 -1.05
N ALA A 37 26.80 -2.49 -0.10
CA ALA A 37 26.93 -2.79 1.32
C ALA A 37 25.57 -3.13 1.94
N HIS A 38 24.50 -2.49 1.47
CA HIS A 38 23.14 -2.66 1.98
C HIS A 38 22.12 -2.81 0.82
N PRO A 39 22.01 -4.02 0.24
CA PRO A 39 21.21 -4.24 -0.97
C PRO A 39 19.69 -4.23 -0.72
N GLU A 40 19.24 -4.32 0.53
CA GLU A 40 17.83 -4.47 0.90
C GLU A 40 17.32 -3.37 1.85
N THR A 41 17.97 -2.19 1.86
CA THR A 41 17.56 -1.05 2.70
C THR A 41 16.16 -0.54 2.37
N VAL A 42 15.79 -0.52 1.10
CA VAL A 42 14.53 -0.01 0.55
C VAL A 42 13.92 -1.11 -0.30
N VAL A 43 13.01 -1.88 0.31
CA VAL A 43 12.31 -3.00 -0.34
C VAL A 43 10.81 -2.93 -0.03
N PRO A 44 9.93 -3.38 -0.94
CA PRO A 44 8.50 -3.32 -0.70
C PRO A 44 8.09 -4.22 0.46
N GLN A 45 7.28 -3.71 1.37
CA GLN A 45 6.67 -4.45 2.46
C GLN A 45 5.27 -4.91 2.05
N VAL A 46 4.94 -6.16 2.36
CA VAL A 46 3.62 -6.74 2.08
C VAL A 46 2.81 -6.76 3.36
N SER A 47 1.58 -6.28 3.29
CA SER A 47 0.59 -6.37 4.36
C SER A 47 -0.75 -6.85 3.81
N HIS A 48 -1.62 -7.25 4.73
CA HIS A 48 -2.98 -7.69 4.45
C HIS A 48 -3.90 -6.74 5.19
N VAL A 49 -4.82 -6.11 4.46
CA VAL A 49 -5.67 -5.05 4.98
C VAL A 49 -7.11 -5.39 4.71
N GLN A 50 -7.97 -5.09 5.67
CA GLN A 50 -9.40 -5.28 5.51
C GLN A 50 -9.99 -4.09 4.74
N LEU A 51 -10.18 -4.27 3.43
CA LEU A 51 -10.75 -3.27 2.53
C LEU A 51 -11.93 -3.92 1.79
N GLU A 52 -13.14 -3.61 2.26
CA GLU A 52 -14.38 -4.25 1.82
C GLU A 52 -15.18 -3.37 0.87
N GLY A 53 -15.91 -4.00 -0.04
CA GLY A 53 -16.90 -3.32 -0.85
C GLY A 53 -16.32 -2.46 -1.96
N ALA A 54 -17.14 -1.50 -2.41
CA ALA A 54 -16.84 -0.62 -3.54
C ALA A 54 -16.18 0.69 -3.11
N GLU A 55 -16.34 1.11 -1.86
CA GLU A 55 -15.79 2.34 -1.28
C GLU A 55 -14.82 1.97 -0.17
N ARG A 56 -13.65 2.60 -0.13
CA ARG A 56 -12.52 2.16 0.69
C ARG A 56 -11.74 3.36 1.20
N ASP A 57 -11.49 3.36 2.50
CA ASP A 57 -10.60 4.32 3.15
C ASP A 57 -9.25 3.66 3.41
N TYR A 58 -8.17 4.29 2.97
CA TYR A 58 -6.82 3.82 3.24
C TYR A 58 -5.87 4.99 3.48
N SER A 59 -4.99 4.86 4.47
CA SER A 59 -3.95 5.84 4.75
C SER A 59 -2.66 5.42 4.07
N PHE A 60 -2.29 6.14 3.01
CA PHE A 60 -1.08 5.87 2.24
C PHE A 60 0.14 6.48 2.94
N PRO A 61 1.22 5.70 3.20
CA PRO A 61 2.42 6.25 3.78
C PRO A 61 3.00 7.39 2.92
N HIS A 62 3.44 8.47 3.56
CA HIS A 62 4.07 9.58 2.86
C HIS A 62 5.33 9.10 2.11
N GLN A 63 5.57 9.64 0.90
CA GLN A 63 6.71 9.26 0.05
C GLN A 63 6.79 7.75 -0.19
N SER A 64 5.66 7.15 -0.54
CA SER A 64 5.58 5.73 -0.85
C SER A 64 4.98 5.47 -2.23
N VAL A 65 5.27 4.28 -2.74
CA VAL A 65 4.52 3.66 -3.82
C VAL A 65 3.77 2.49 -3.22
N THR A 66 2.44 2.51 -3.31
CA THR A 66 1.57 1.46 -2.77
C THR A 66 0.75 0.82 -3.90
N VAL A 67 0.76 -0.51 -3.94
CA VAL A 67 -0.07 -1.33 -4.82
C VAL A 67 -1.07 -2.08 -3.95
N VAL A 68 -2.35 -2.02 -4.32
CA VAL A 68 -3.43 -2.76 -3.65
C VAL A 68 -4.03 -3.74 -4.64
N ASP A 69 -3.87 -5.04 -4.34
CA ASP A 69 -4.36 -6.12 -5.18
C ASP A 69 -5.77 -6.51 -4.73
N PHE A 70 -6.78 -6.09 -5.50
CA PHE A 70 -8.16 -6.44 -5.22
C PHE A 70 -8.56 -7.73 -5.93
N HIS A 71 -9.07 -8.70 -5.18
CA HIS A 71 -9.65 -9.92 -5.73
C HIS A 71 -11.17 -9.87 -5.65
N LYS A 72 -11.87 -10.39 -6.66
CA LYS A 72 -13.33 -10.48 -6.65
C LYS A 72 -13.79 -11.42 -5.54
N LYS A 73 -14.82 -11.05 -4.79
CA LYS A 73 -15.51 -11.97 -3.86
C LYS A 73 -16.17 -13.09 -4.69
N ASN A 74 -15.78 -14.35 -4.44
CA ASN A 74 -16.40 -15.52 -5.08
C ASN A 74 -17.86 -15.68 -4.63
#